data_AF-A0A6G4APZ4-F1
#
_entry.id   AF-A0A6G4APZ4-F1
#
_cell.length_a   1.000
_cell.length_b   1.000
_cell.length_c   1.000
_cell.angle_alpha   90.00
_cell.angle_beta   90.00
_cell.angle_gamma   90.00
#
_symmetry.space_group_name_H-M   'P 1'
#
loop_
_entity.id
_entity.type
_entity.pdbx_description
1 polymer ?
#
loop_
_entity_poly.entity_id
_entity_poly.type
_entity_poly.pdbx_seq_one_letter_code
_entity_poly.pdbx_strand_id
1 'polypeptide(L)'
;MQRRSMRICAVALVGLIALTGCGKKKGGSHDGGLGGFVSGGSGGNDNPASGPTDLPSGMPTDLPSGAPSDVPSYDAPTPSYTYSAPPTYNSDGTNDITATGCDYDESTRSFQYTLNLRNPETQSMHYSITIEWEDQNGGSLLGSDYKSVTVASGGSQTLNATSYRTLTQQTSFTCKVTSALKYPSST
;
A
#
# COMPACT_ATOMS: atom_id res chain seq x y z
N MET A 1 43.10 -26.67 -10.69
CA MET A 1 41.87 -27.30 -11.22
C MET A 1 41.09 -27.89 -10.05
N GLN A 2 39.77 -28.00 -10.18
CA GLN A 2 38.80 -28.60 -9.24
C GLN A 2 38.03 -27.62 -8.33
N ARG A 3 37.10 -26.86 -8.93
CA ARG A 3 35.92 -26.36 -8.23
C ARG A 3 34.93 -27.53 -8.10
N ARG A 4 34.75 -28.03 -6.87
CA ARG A 4 33.75 -29.07 -6.59
C ARG A 4 32.35 -28.45 -6.70
N SER A 5 31.63 -28.86 -7.75
CA SER A 5 30.21 -28.61 -7.91
C SER A 5 29.45 -29.46 -6.88
N MET A 6 28.83 -28.82 -5.88
CA MET A 6 27.85 -29.47 -5.01
C MET A 6 26.46 -29.17 -5.58
N ARG A 7 25.95 -30.11 -6.38
CA ARG A 7 24.52 -30.24 -6.64
C ARG A 7 23.92 -30.95 -5.43
N ILE A 8 23.14 -30.26 -4.62
CA ILE A 8 22.33 -30.90 -3.58
C ILE A 8 21.02 -31.29 -4.24
N CYS A 9 20.89 -32.58 -4.54
CA CYS A 9 19.64 -33.21 -4.92
C CYS A 9 18.69 -33.17 -3.72
N ALA A 10 17.51 -32.59 -3.88
CA ALA A 10 16.43 -32.70 -2.91
C ALA A 10 16.05 -34.18 -2.75
N VAL A 11 16.23 -34.70 -1.53
CA VAL A 11 15.78 -36.04 -1.16
C VAL A 11 14.28 -35.97 -0.86
N ALA A 12 13.53 -36.84 -1.51
CA ALA A 12 12.09 -37.01 -1.35
C ALA A 12 11.71 -37.25 0.13
N LEU A 13 10.73 -36.48 0.60
CA LEU A 13 10.08 -36.67 1.90
C LEU A 13 9.31 -38.01 1.91
N VAL A 14 9.84 -38.99 2.64
CA VAL A 14 9.10 -40.18 3.07
C VAL A 14 8.88 -40.07 4.56
N GLY A 15 7.62 -40.22 4.98
CA GLY A 15 7.27 -40.86 6.24
C GLY A 15 6.91 -39.94 7.40
N LEU A 16 5.61 -39.89 7.69
CA LEU A 16 5.03 -39.48 8.97
C LEU A 16 5.77 -40.08 10.18
N ILE A 17 6.08 -39.24 11.17
CA ILE A 17 6.22 -39.68 12.56
C ILE A 17 5.42 -38.71 13.42
N ALA A 18 4.26 -39.17 13.86
CA ALA A 18 3.54 -38.60 14.99
C ALA A 18 4.27 -38.99 16.28
N LEU A 19 4.66 -38.01 17.10
CA LEU A 19 5.13 -38.23 18.46
C LEU A 19 4.18 -37.54 19.44
N THR A 20 3.36 -38.38 20.05
CA THR A 20 2.63 -38.14 21.29
C THR A 20 3.58 -37.88 22.45
N GLY A 21 3.27 -36.90 23.30
CA GLY A 21 3.96 -36.68 24.57
C GLY A 21 3.19 -35.75 25.51
N CYS A 22 2.37 -36.32 26.39
CA CYS A 22 1.65 -35.64 27.46
C CYS A 22 2.59 -35.20 28.60
N GLY A 23 2.36 -34.02 29.17
CA GLY A 23 2.99 -33.54 30.41
C GLY A 23 2.04 -32.65 31.21
N LYS A 24 1.62 -33.15 32.36
CA LYS A 24 0.57 -32.67 33.26
C LYS A 24 1.15 -31.82 34.40
N LYS A 25 0.56 -30.67 34.74
CA LYS A 25 0.64 -30.12 36.12
C LYS A 25 -0.52 -29.17 36.45
N LYS A 26 -1.09 -29.43 37.63
CA LYS A 26 -2.18 -28.73 38.33
C LYS A 26 -1.64 -27.61 39.23
N GLY A 27 -2.53 -26.67 39.56
CA GLY A 27 -2.50 -25.73 40.69
C GLY A 27 -3.11 -24.41 40.21
N GLY A 28 -4.10 -23.77 40.82
CA GLY A 28 -4.60 -23.75 42.19
C GLY A 28 -4.91 -22.28 42.51
N SER A 29 -6.10 -22.02 43.07
CA SER A 29 -6.86 -20.76 43.25
C SER A 29 -6.15 -19.49 43.76
N HIS A 30 -6.81 -18.33 43.61
CA HIS A 30 -7.28 -17.33 44.61
C HIS A 30 -7.80 -16.07 43.84
N ASP A 31 -9.09 -15.71 43.84
CA ASP A 31 -9.87 -14.89 44.81
C ASP A 31 -9.76 -13.35 44.66
N GLY A 32 -10.94 -12.69 44.59
CA GLY A 32 -11.21 -11.24 44.76
C GLY A 32 -11.02 -10.36 43.51
N GLY A 33 -11.87 -9.40 43.13
CA GLY A 33 -13.09 -8.83 43.70
C GLY A 33 -13.40 -7.47 43.02
N LEU A 34 -14.67 -7.29 42.64
CA LEU A 34 -15.51 -6.06 42.64
C LEU A 34 -15.02 -4.71 42.04
N GLY A 35 -15.91 -4.14 41.20
CA GLY A 35 -16.04 -2.70 40.89
C GLY A 35 -15.86 -2.42 39.39
N GLY A 36 -16.86 -2.02 38.59
CA GLY A 36 -18.10 -1.29 38.86
C GLY A 36 -17.96 0.16 38.39
N PHE A 37 -18.32 0.44 37.14
CA PHE A 37 -18.82 1.76 36.76
C PHE A 37 -19.86 1.63 35.64
N VAL A 38 -20.98 2.29 35.92
CA VAL A 38 -22.24 2.28 35.19
C VAL A 38 -22.21 3.28 34.04
N SER A 39 -22.76 2.86 32.91
CA SER A 39 -23.10 3.72 31.77
C SER A 39 -24.50 4.30 32.00
N GLY A 40 -24.62 5.60 32.22
CA GLY A 40 -25.88 6.36 32.15
C GLY A 40 -25.72 7.44 31.06
N GLY A 41 -26.68 7.70 30.17
CA GLY A 41 -28.12 7.50 30.24
C GLY A 41 -28.78 8.86 30.02
N SER A 42 -29.45 9.00 28.88
CA SER A 42 -30.05 10.23 28.32
C SER A 42 -31.11 10.93 29.18
N GLY A 43 -31.17 12.26 29.03
CA GLY A 43 -32.41 13.02 28.79
C GLY A 43 -33.17 13.60 30.00
N GLY A 44 -33.63 14.85 29.86
CA GLY A 44 -34.76 15.39 30.63
C GLY A 44 -34.59 16.83 31.11
N ASN A 45 -35.27 17.74 30.41
CA ASN A 45 -35.46 19.17 30.70
C ASN A 45 -35.98 19.46 32.11
N ASP A 46 -35.63 20.63 32.67
CA ASP A 46 -36.56 21.56 33.36
C ASP A 46 -35.88 22.93 33.61
N ASN A 47 -36.51 24.00 33.15
CA ASN A 47 -36.21 25.41 33.44
C ASN A 47 -37.49 26.02 34.05
N PRO A 48 -37.41 26.95 35.02
CA PRO A 48 -37.79 28.34 34.66
C PRO A 48 -37.14 29.49 35.49
N ALA A 49 -37.18 30.69 34.86
CA ALA A 49 -37.27 32.05 35.43
C ALA A 49 -35.98 32.67 36.05
N SER A 50 -35.49 33.89 35.73
CA SER A 50 -36.12 35.13 35.23
C SER A 50 -35.09 36.07 34.54
N GLY A 51 -35.52 36.88 33.55
CA GLY A 51 -34.74 37.87 32.74
C GLY A 51 -34.46 39.23 33.44
N PRO A 52 -34.18 40.38 32.74
CA PRO A 52 -34.77 40.89 31.46
C PRO A 52 -33.72 41.34 30.37
N THR A 53 -33.97 41.21 29.06
CA THR A 53 -34.68 42.07 28.06
C THR A 53 -33.91 43.32 27.57
N ASP A 54 -33.45 43.36 26.31
CA ASP A 54 -33.92 44.32 25.27
C ASP A 54 -33.25 44.15 23.87
N LEU A 55 -34.09 44.24 22.84
CA LEU A 55 -33.87 44.20 21.38
C LEU A 55 -33.42 45.60 20.87
N PRO A 56 -32.84 45.79 19.63
CA PRO A 56 -33.58 45.56 18.40
C PRO A 56 -32.79 45.15 17.12
N SER A 57 -33.54 44.47 16.26
CA SER A 57 -33.42 44.35 14.82
C SER A 57 -33.37 45.70 14.09
N GLY A 58 -32.44 45.85 13.13
CA GLY A 58 -32.44 46.94 12.15
C GLY A 58 -31.19 46.94 11.27
N MET A 59 -31.33 46.58 9.99
CA MET A 59 -30.26 46.72 8.99
C MET A 59 -29.87 48.19 8.77
N PRO A 60 -28.69 48.43 8.18
CA PRO A 60 -28.68 49.22 6.96
C PRO A 60 -28.06 48.45 5.79
N THR A 61 -28.90 48.28 4.77
CA THR A 61 -28.50 48.15 3.37
C THR A 61 -27.77 49.43 2.97
N ASP A 62 -26.44 49.39 2.83
CA ASP A 62 -25.71 50.29 1.92
C ASP A 62 -24.25 49.81 1.79
N LEU A 63 -23.97 49.04 0.73
CA LEU A 63 -22.61 48.89 0.25
C LEU A 63 -22.43 49.97 -0.83
N PRO A 64 -21.44 50.87 -0.72
CA PRO A 64 -21.25 51.92 -1.71
C PRO A 64 -20.98 51.30 -3.08
N SER A 65 -21.92 51.50 -4.00
CA SER A 65 -21.76 51.32 -5.43
C SER A 65 -20.71 52.32 -5.92
N GLY A 66 -19.46 51.88 -6.06
CA GLY A 66 -18.36 52.73 -6.45
C GLY A 66 -17.05 51.97 -6.63
N ALA A 67 -17.03 50.98 -7.53
CA ALA A 67 -15.79 50.49 -8.11
C ALA A 67 -15.70 51.00 -9.56
N PRO A 68 -14.55 51.53 -10.01
CA PRO A 68 -14.41 52.14 -11.31
C PRO A 68 -14.62 51.12 -12.44
N SER A 69 -15.47 51.48 -13.40
CA SER A 69 -15.55 50.84 -14.70
C SER A 69 -14.26 51.12 -15.48
N ASP A 70 -13.26 50.25 -15.34
CA ASP A 70 -12.21 50.04 -16.35
C ASP A 70 -11.48 48.73 -16.04
N VAL A 71 -12.14 47.61 -16.37
CA VAL A 71 -11.42 46.35 -16.55
C VAL A 71 -10.97 46.31 -18.02
N PRO A 72 -9.67 46.16 -18.32
CA PRO A 72 -9.25 45.82 -19.67
C PRO A 72 -9.96 44.52 -20.03
N SER A 73 -10.68 44.50 -21.15
CA SER A 73 -11.14 43.25 -21.76
C SER A 73 -9.91 42.46 -22.17
N TYR A 74 -9.34 41.70 -21.23
CA TYR A 74 -8.40 40.64 -21.55
C TYR A 74 -9.21 39.61 -22.32
N ASP A 75 -9.09 39.66 -23.64
CA ASP A 75 -9.33 38.54 -24.55
C ASP A 75 -8.29 37.46 -24.20
N ALA A 76 -8.44 36.86 -23.02
CA ALA A 76 -7.65 35.72 -22.64
C ALA A 76 -8.14 34.56 -23.51
N PRO A 77 -7.31 34.00 -24.41
CA PRO A 77 -7.70 32.80 -25.13
C PRO A 77 -8.09 31.76 -24.08
N THR A 78 -9.33 31.30 -24.14
CA THR A 78 -9.79 30.20 -23.30
C THR A 78 -8.84 29.03 -23.55
N PRO A 79 -8.12 28.53 -22.53
CA PRO A 79 -7.28 27.36 -22.73
C PRO A 79 -8.19 26.22 -23.16
N SER A 80 -8.08 25.83 -24.44
CA SER A 80 -8.71 24.63 -24.94
C SER A 80 -7.96 23.46 -24.32
N TYR A 81 -8.45 22.97 -23.18
CA TYR A 81 -7.98 21.72 -22.62
C TYR A 81 -8.42 20.61 -23.58
N THR A 82 -7.54 20.24 -24.50
CA THR A 82 -7.74 19.04 -25.30
C THR A 82 -7.53 17.85 -24.37
N TYR A 83 -8.62 17.28 -23.87
CA TYR A 83 -8.57 16.07 -23.09
C TYR A 83 -8.04 14.95 -24.01
N SER A 84 -6.89 14.37 -23.67
CA SER A 84 -6.37 13.22 -24.41
C SER A 84 -7.38 12.08 -24.30
N ALA A 85 -7.70 11.45 -25.43
CA ALA A 85 -8.56 10.27 -25.41
C ALA A 85 -7.99 9.24 -24.42
N PRO A 86 -8.85 8.55 -23.64
CA PRO A 86 -8.38 7.54 -22.71
C PRO A 86 -7.60 6.44 -23.47
N PRO A 87 -6.57 5.85 -22.85
CA PRO A 87 -5.81 4.79 -23.48
C PRO A 87 -6.73 3.61 -23.83
N THR A 88 -6.46 2.97 -24.96
CA THR A 88 -7.17 1.75 -25.38
C THR A 88 -6.65 0.48 -24.67
N TYR A 89 -5.57 0.60 -23.90
CA TYR A 89 -4.92 -0.46 -23.14
C TYR A 89 -5.13 -0.26 -21.64
N ASN A 90 -4.99 -1.33 -20.84
CA ASN A 90 -5.02 -1.22 -19.38
C ASN A 90 -3.71 -0.62 -18.87
N SER A 91 -3.71 0.57 -18.24
CA SER A 91 -2.49 1.18 -17.71
C SER A 91 -1.95 0.51 -16.44
N ASP A 92 -2.77 -0.30 -15.76
CA ASP A 92 -2.34 -1.12 -14.63
C ASP A 92 -1.69 -2.41 -15.14
N GLY A 93 -0.36 -2.45 -15.04
CA GLY A 93 0.47 -3.59 -15.41
C GLY A 93 0.60 -4.65 -14.32
N THR A 94 -0.14 -4.56 -13.21
CA THR A 94 0.02 -5.51 -12.09
C THR A 94 -0.39 -6.93 -12.49
N ASN A 95 -1.42 -7.05 -13.35
CA ASN A 95 -1.89 -8.34 -13.89
C ASN A 95 -0.92 -8.98 -14.91
N ASP A 96 0.03 -8.19 -15.41
CA ASP A 96 1.05 -8.64 -16.38
C ASP A 96 2.26 -9.27 -15.68
N ILE A 97 2.30 -9.21 -14.34
CA ILE A 97 3.42 -9.63 -13.51
C ILE A 97 3.01 -10.85 -12.69
N THR A 98 3.84 -11.88 -12.77
CA THR A 98 3.83 -12.98 -11.80
C THR A 98 5.12 -12.91 -11.00
N ALA A 99 5.07 -13.23 -9.71
CA ALA A 99 6.23 -13.06 -8.84
C ALA A 99 6.43 -14.26 -7.92
N THR A 100 7.68 -14.61 -7.69
CA THR A 100 8.12 -15.84 -7.01
C THR A 100 9.46 -15.61 -6.29
N GLY A 101 9.84 -16.51 -5.38
CA GLY A 101 11.12 -16.42 -4.68
C GLY A 101 11.17 -15.25 -3.70
N CYS A 102 10.13 -15.14 -2.85
CA CYS A 102 10.06 -14.15 -1.77
C CYS A 102 10.89 -14.65 -0.59
N ASP A 103 12.17 -14.26 -0.54
CA ASP A 103 13.15 -14.83 0.36
C ASP A 103 14.06 -13.74 0.96
N TYR A 104 14.74 -14.07 2.07
CA TYR A 104 15.77 -13.24 2.67
C TYR A 104 17.10 -13.98 2.65
N ASP A 105 18.11 -13.40 2.02
CA ASP A 105 19.47 -13.91 2.00
C ASP A 105 20.27 -13.31 3.15
N GLU A 106 20.59 -14.13 4.17
CA GLU A 106 21.36 -13.70 5.34
C GLU A 106 22.81 -13.33 5.00
N SER A 107 23.39 -13.92 3.94
CA SER A 107 24.78 -13.69 3.56
C SER A 107 24.99 -12.29 2.98
N THR A 108 24.03 -11.84 2.17
CA THR A 108 24.01 -10.51 1.55
C THR A 108 23.15 -9.52 2.32
N ARG A 109 22.42 -9.99 3.35
CA ARG A 109 21.49 -9.23 4.18
C ARG A 109 20.45 -8.52 3.32
N SER A 110 19.86 -9.27 2.38
CA SER A 110 18.93 -8.70 1.41
C SER A 110 17.66 -9.50 1.28
N PHE A 111 16.54 -8.79 1.18
CA PHE A 111 15.30 -9.34 0.68
C PHE A 111 15.39 -9.49 -0.84
N GLN A 112 14.88 -10.61 -1.37
CA GLN A 112 14.90 -10.95 -2.77
C GLN A 112 13.47 -11.24 -3.25
N TYR A 113 13.16 -10.86 -4.49
CA TYR A 113 11.91 -11.23 -5.15
C TYR A 113 12.09 -11.27 -6.68
N THR A 114 11.71 -12.37 -7.32
CA THR A 114 11.84 -12.53 -8.78
C THR A 114 10.50 -12.30 -9.46
N LEU A 115 10.47 -11.31 -10.36
CA LEU A 115 9.32 -10.92 -11.15
C LEU A 115 9.45 -11.49 -12.57
N ASN A 116 8.40 -12.12 -13.08
CA ASN A 116 8.23 -12.49 -14.47
C ASN A 116 7.14 -11.62 -15.08
N LEU A 117 7.55 -10.68 -15.91
CA LEU A 117 6.71 -9.70 -16.56
C LEU A 117 6.45 -10.12 -18.01
N ARG A 118 5.18 -10.11 -18.43
CA ARG A 118 4.77 -10.37 -19.82
C ARG A 118 3.99 -9.20 -20.37
N ASN A 119 4.41 -8.65 -21.50
CA ASN A 119 3.64 -7.62 -22.19
C ASN A 119 2.58 -8.25 -23.10
N PRO A 120 1.28 -8.14 -22.80
CA PRO A 120 0.22 -8.69 -23.67
C PRO A 120 -0.09 -7.78 -24.86
N GLU A 121 0.43 -6.55 -24.86
CA GLU A 121 0.09 -5.51 -25.82
C GLU A 121 0.80 -5.71 -27.16
N THR A 122 0.23 -5.14 -28.22
CA THR A 122 0.77 -5.21 -29.60
C THR A 122 1.88 -4.20 -29.88
N GLN A 123 2.26 -3.42 -28.87
CA GLN A 123 3.31 -2.40 -28.95
C GLN A 123 4.28 -2.57 -27.78
N SER A 124 5.49 -2.04 -27.93
CA SER A 124 6.45 -2.00 -26.84
C SER A 124 5.92 -1.14 -25.70
N MET A 125 5.89 -1.70 -24.51
CA MET A 125 5.40 -1.02 -23.31
C MET A 125 6.56 -0.83 -22.32
N HIS A 126 6.62 0.37 -21.74
CA HIS A 126 7.47 0.67 -20.61
C HIS A 126 6.69 0.43 -19.31
N TYR A 127 7.30 -0.29 -18.37
CA TYR A 127 6.72 -0.63 -17.07
C TYR A 127 7.51 0.03 -15.95
N SER A 128 6.78 0.59 -14.99
CA SER A 128 7.29 1.18 -13.75
C SER A 128 6.65 0.42 -12.58
N ILE A 129 7.46 -0.32 -11.83
CA ILE A 129 7.01 -1.34 -10.87
C ILE A 129 7.57 -1.02 -9.49
N THR A 130 6.71 -0.96 -8.48
CA THR A 130 7.08 -0.82 -7.08
C THR A 130 6.87 -2.14 -6.34
N ILE A 131 7.90 -2.53 -5.61
CA ILE A 131 7.96 -3.77 -4.83
C ILE A 131 8.17 -3.39 -3.37
N GLU A 132 7.42 -4.03 -2.49
CA GLU A 132 7.52 -3.82 -1.05
C GLU A 132 7.61 -5.16 -0.33
N TRP A 133 8.48 -5.19 0.68
CA TRP A 133 8.55 -6.26 1.66
C TRP A 133 7.96 -5.72 2.95
N GLU A 134 6.92 -6.37 3.47
CA GLU A 134 6.22 -5.93 4.68
C GLU A 134 6.28 -7.04 5.73
N ASP A 135 6.21 -6.67 7.01
CA ASP A 135 5.94 -7.63 8.09
C ASP A 135 4.67 -8.45 7.78
N GLN A 136 4.56 -9.66 8.32
CA GLN A 136 3.40 -10.53 8.05
C GLN A 136 2.05 -9.93 8.46
N ASN A 137 2.05 -8.95 9.35
CA ASN A 137 0.84 -8.24 9.75
C ASN A 137 0.45 -7.12 8.76
N GLY A 138 1.23 -6.89 7.70
CA GLY A 138 1.01 -5.83 6.70
C GLY A 138 1.13 -4.40 7.25
N GLY A 139 1.69 -4.25 8.46
CA GLY A 139 1.69 -2.99 9.19
C GLY A 139 3.02 -2.23 9.20
N SER A 140 4.13 -2.87 8.78
CA SER A 140 5.45 -2.23 8.78
C SER A 140 6.21 -2.57 7.51
N LEU A 141 6.61 -1.54 6.77
CA LEU A 141 7.45 -1.66 5.59
C LEU A 141 8.86 -2.07 6.04
N LEU A 142 9.31 -3.22 5.53
CA LEU A 142 10.63 -3.75 5.81
C LEU A 142 11.69 -3.33 4.79
N GLY A 143 11.26 -3.11 3.55
CA GLY A 143 12.09 -2.66 2.45
C GLY A 143 11.23 -2.38 1.22
N SER A 144 11.79 -1.65 0.27
CA SER A 144 11.18 -1.42 -1.04
C SER A 144 12.24 -1.45 -2.13
N ASP A 145 11.79 -1.69 -3.37
CA ASP A 145 12.58 -1.60 -4.58
C ASP A 145 11.70 -1.10 -5.73
N TYR A 146 12.33 -0.50 -6.73
CA TYR A 146 11.67 0.04 -7.91
C TYR A 146 12.33 -0.51 -9.17
N LYS A 147 11.53 -1.08 -10.07
CA LYS A 147 11.98 -1.56 -11.37
C LYS A 147 11.36 -0.78 -12.50
N SER A 148 12.20 -0.51 -13.50
CA SER A 148 11.80 0.13 -14.74
C SER A 148 12.32 -0.70 -15.90
N VAL A 149 11.45 -1.08 -16.83
CA VAL A 149 11.84 -1.90 -18.00
C VAL A 149 10.94 -1.64 -19.19
N THR A 150 11.50 -1.67 -20.39
CA THR A 150 10.73 -1.74 -21.64
C THR A 150 10.65 -3.18 -22.12
N VAL A 151 9.45 -3.65 -22.39
CA VAL A 151 9.19 -4.99 -22.93
C VAL A 151 8.57 -4.85 -24.30
N ALA A 152 9.17 -5.52 -25.30
CA ALA A 152 8.65 -5.54 -26.66
C ALA A 152 7.22 -6.10 -26.71
N SER A 153 6.50 -5.82 -27.78
CA SER A 153 5.17 -6.39 -28.06
C SER A 153 5.14 -7.91 -27.87
N GLY A 154 4.19 -8.42 -27.09
CA GLY A 154 4.07 -9.86 -26.80
C GLY A 154 5.24 -10.49 -26.03
N GLY A 155 6.25 -9.70 -25.64
CA GLY A 155 7.50 -10.17 -25.05
C GLY A 155 7.38 -10.48 -23.55
N SER A 156 8.46 -11.01 -22.98
CA SER A 156 8.57 -11.23 -21.53
C SER A 156 9.98 -10.91 -21.03
N GLN A 157 10.08 -10.52 -19.76
CA GLN A 157 11.33 -10.20 -19.07
C GLN A 157 11.28 -10.74 -17.64
N THR A 158 12.43 -11.18 -17.14
CA THR A 158 12.60 -11.56 -15.74
C THR A 158 13.42 -10.48 -15.03
N LEU A 159 12.91 -9.98 -13.91
CA LEU A 159 13.52 -8.92 -13.11
C LEU A 159 13.75 -9.44 -11.69
N ASN A 160 14.89 -9.09 -11.09
CA ASN A 160 15.17 -9.41 -9.68
C ASN A 160 15.09 -8.13 -8.86
N ALA A 161 14.13 -8.09 -7.93
CA ALA A 161 14.00 -7.03 -6.95
C ALA A 161 14.78 -7.37 -5.67
N THR A 162 15.44 -6.36 -5.12
CA THR A 162 16.34 -6.51 -3.98
C THR A 162 16.23 -5.32 -3.03
N SER A 163 16.15 -5.57 -1.73
CA SER A 163 16.26 -4.54 -0.71
C SER A 163 17.18 -4.97 0.42
N TYR A 164 18.19 -4.14 0.75
CA TYR A 164 19.19 -4.48 1.75
C TYR A 164 18.74 -4.06 3.15
N ARG A 165 18.72 -5.03 4.07
CA ARG A 165 18.41 -4.79 5.48
C ARG A 165 19.01 -5.86 6.36
N THR A 166 19.56 -5.49 7.51
CA THR A 166 19.96 -6.45 8.54
C THR A 166 18.77 -6.77 9.45
N LEU A 167 18.45 -8.05 9.62
CA LEU A 167 17.46 -8.52 10.59
C LEU A 167 18.19 -9.04 11.83
N THR A 168 17.87 -8.52 13.01
CA THR A 168 18.49 -8.90 14.29
C THR A 168 17.73 -9.99 15.05
N GLN A 169 16.54 -10.33 14.56
CA GLN A 169 15.62 -11.30 15.14
C GLN A 169 14.87 -12.01 14.03
N GLN A 170 14.35 -13.21 14.34
CA GLN A 170 13.50 -13.94 13.42
C GLN A 170 12.29 -13.08 13.06
N THR A 171 12.16 -12.76 11.77
CA THR A 171 11.13 -11.87 11.24
C THR A 171 10.42 -12.58 10.11
N SER A 172 9.12 -12.70 10.21
CA SER A 172 8.30 -13.22 9.13
C SER A 172 7.86 -12.04 8.25
N PHE A 173 7.82 -12.20 6.94
CA PHE A 173 7.45 -11.12 6.02
C PHE A 173 6.66 -11.61 4.82
N THR A 174 6.14 -10.67 4.04
CA THR A 174 5.48 -10.89 2.75
C THR A 174 6.11 -9.98 1.70
N CYS A 175 6.12 -10.43 0.44
CA CYS A 175 6.55 -9.62 -0.70
C CYS A 175 5.35 -9.27 -1.57
N LYS A 176 5.23 -8.01 -1.96
CA LYS A 176 4.12 -7.52 -2.76
C LYS A 176 4.63 -6.64 -3.90
N VAL A 177 4.02 -6.80 -5.06
CA VAL A 177 4.05 -5.75 -6.08
C VAL A 177 2.91 -4.80 -5.73
N THR A 178 3.23 -3.60 -5.25
CA THR A 178 2.23 -2.63 -4.75
C THR A 178 1.70 -1.74 -5.86
N SER A 179 2.49 -1.51 -6.90
CA SER A 179 2.00 -0.89 -8.13
C SER A 179 2.83 -1.32 -9.35
N ALA A 180 2.17 -1.36 -10.49
CA ALA A 180 2.83 -1.46 -11.79
C ALA A 180 2.07 -0.61 -12.79
N LEU A 181 2.71 0.45 -13.30
CA LEU A 181 2.14 1.30 -14.33
C LEU A 181 2.80 0.97 -15.66
N LYS A 182 2.01 0.89 -16.74
CA LYS A 182 2.52 0.70 -18.09
C LYS A 182 2.05 1.77 -19.06
N TYR A 183 2.91 2.11 -20.02
CA TYR A 183 2.62 3.07 -21.09
C TYR A 183 3.44 2.77 -22.35
N PRO A 184 3.00 3.23 -23.54
CA PRO A 184 3.74 3.04 -24.77
C PRO A 184 5.16 3.56 -24.63
N SER A 185 6.14 2.73 -24.99
CA SER A 185 7.52 3.20 -25.09
C SER A 185 7.62 4.11 -26.32
N SER A 186 8.09 5.34 -26.13
CA SER A 186 8.41 6.22 -27.25
C SER A 186 9.50 5.57 -28.09
N THR A 187 9.18 5.27 -29.36
CA THR A 187 10.12 4.76 -30.36
C THR A 187 11.18 5.80 -30.70
#